data_AF-A0AAU2A2J5-F1
#
_entry.id   AF-A0AAU2A2J5-F1
#
_cell.length_a   1.000
_cell.length_b   1.000
_cell.length_c   1.000
_cell.angle_alpha   90.00
_cell.angle_beta   90.00
_cell.angle_gamma   90.00
#
_symmetry.space_group_name_H-M   'P 1'
#
loop_
_entity.id
_entity.type
_entity.pdbx_description
1 polymer ?
#
loop_
_entity_poly.entity_id
_entity_poly.type
_entity_poly.pdbx_seq_one_letter_code
_entity_poly.pdbx_strand_id
1 'polypeptide(L)' 'MELLSTEEIVVRLRAALKGVGVALPSLGVDPVSGASDEPFALVLLGRCNVRTATRLAAVLEGLAAGGDET' A
#
# COMPACT_ATOMS: atom_id res chain seq x y z
N MET A 1 -14.51 -0.51 -15.72
CA MET A 1 -13.43 -0.80 -14.76
C MET A 1 -14.02 -0.52 -13.39
N GLU A 2 -14.46 -1.55 -12.68
CA GLU A 2 -15.02 -1.34 -11.33
C GLU A 2 -13.92 -0.73 -10.47
N LEU A 3 -14.16 0.48 -9.97
CA LEU A 3 -13.32 1.12 -8.99
C LEU A 3 -13.52 0.31 -7.70
N LEU A 4 -12.50 -0.45 -7.32
CA LEU A 4 -12.47 -1.10 -6.02
C LEU A 4 -12.67 -0.02 -4.94
N SER A 5 -13.50 -0.33 -3.95
CA SER A 5 -13.61 0.54 -2.78
C SER A 5 -12.26 0.68 -2.08
N THR A 6 -12.05 1.77 -1.34
CA THR A 6 -10.80 2.00 -0.60
C THR A 6 -10.47 0.84 0.33
N GLU A 7 -11.49 0.25 0.96
CA GLU A 7 -11.37 -0.94 1.81
C GLU A 7 -10.83 -2.15 1.04
N GLU A 8 -11.36 -2.42 -0.16
CA GLU A 8 -10.87 -3.50 -1.02
C GLU A 8 -9.42 -3.27 -1.47
N ILE A 9 -9.05 -2.03 -1.77
CA ILE A 9 -7.67 -1.66 -2.10
C ILE A 9 -6.75 -1.95 -0.91
N VAL A 10 -7.15 -1.58 0.31
CA VAL A 10 -6.39 -1.86 1.53
C VAL A 10 -6.22 -3.36 1.76
N VAL A 11 -7.28 -4.15 1.57
CA VAL A 11 -7.22 -5.62 1.69
C VAL A 11 -6.26 -6.21 0.66
N ARG A 12 -6.35 -5.78 -0.61
CA ARG A 12 -5.48 -6.24 -1.69
C ARG A 12 -4.02 -5.87 -1.42
N LEU A 13 -3.76 -4.64 -0.98
CA LEU A 13 -2.41 -4.18 -0.61
C LEU A 13 -1.86 -4.99 0.57
N ARG A 14 -2.67 -5.25 1.60
CA ARG A 14 -2.27 -6.11 2.73
C ARG A 14 -1.87 -7.50 2.27
N ALA A 15 -2.64 -8.11 1.38
CA ALA A 15 -2.36 -9.44 0.85
C ALA A 15 -1.05 -9.46 0.03
N ALA A 16 -0.85 -8.47 -0.84
CA ALA A 16 0.37 -8.34 -1.64
C ALA A 16 1.62 -8.18 -0.76
N LEU A 17 1.55 -7.31 0.25
CA LEU A 17 2.63 -7.10 1.22
C LEU A 17 2.95 -8.39 2.00
N LYS A 18 1.91 -9.12 2.44
CA LYS A 18 2.10 -10.40 3.12
C LYS A 18 2.78 -11.44 2.22
N GLY A 19 2.48 -11.44 0.92
CA GLY A 19 3.12 -12.31 -0.08
C GLY A 19 4.64 -12.14 -0.16
N VAL A 20 5.15 -10.93 0.08
CA VAL A 20 6.59 -10.62 0.09
C VAL A 20 7.21 -10.63 1.50
N GLY A 21 6.46 -11.11 2.51
CA GLY A 21 6.90 -11.19 3.90
C GLY A 21 6.95 -9.84 4.62
N VAL A 22 6.19 -8.85 4.15
CA VAL A 22 6.01 -7.54 4.78
C VAL A 22 4.70 -7.53 5.57
N ALA A 23 4.78 -7.21 6.86
CA ALA A 23 3.61 -7.04 7.71
C ALA A 23 3.47 -5.58 8.13
N LEU A 24 2.39 -4.93 7.70
CA LEU A 24 1.99 -3.60 8.14
C LEU A 24 0.75 -3.71 9.03
N PRO A 25 0.91 -3.86 10.36
CA PRO A 25 -0.23 -4.04 11.26
C PRO A 25 -1.13 -2.80 11.31
N SER A 26 -0.57 -1.62 11.06
CA SER A 26 -1.27 -0.35 11.05
C SER A 26 -1.77 0.09 9.66
N LEU A 27 -1.70 -0.78 8.64
CA LEU A 27 -2.25 -0.48 7.32
C LEU A 27 -3.78 -0.32 7.43
N GLY A 28 -4.34 0.75 6.90
CA GLY A 28 -5.78 1.02 6.96
C GLY A 28 -6.17 2.23 6.12
N VAL A 29 -7.47 2.51 6.04
CA VAL A 29 -7.97 3.78 5.49
C VAL A 29 -7.71 4.89 6.51
N ASP A 30 -7.29 6.05 6.03
CA ASP A 30 -7.17 7.25 6.84
C ASP A 30 -8.55 7.67 7.34
N PRO A 31 -8.78 7.75 8.67
CA PRO A 31 -10.11 7.96 9.21
C PRO A 31 -10.67 9.35 8.88
N VAL A 32 -9.81 10.33 8.58
CA VAL A 32 -10.25 11.69 8.21
C VAL A 32 -10.83 11.68 6.80
N SER A 33 -10.06 11.20 5.84
CA SER A 33 -10.50 11.13 4.44
C SER A 33 -11.55 10.04 4.20
N GLY A 34 -11.59 8.97 4.99
CA GLY A 34 -12.66 7.96 4.94
C GLY A 34 -13.99 8.41 5.54
N ALA A 35 -13.98 9.42 6.43
CA ALA A 35 -15.20 10.04 6.97
C ALA A 35 -15.71 11.21 6.11
N SER A 36 -14.87 11.74 5.22
CA SER A 36 -15.24 12.76 4.24
C SER A 36 -15.93 12.14 3.02
N ASP A 37 -16.80 12.90 2.36
CA ASP A 37 -17.41 12.55 1.06
C ASP A 37 -16.40 12.72 -0.11
N GLU A 38 -15.11 12.69 0.21
CA GLU A 38 -14.04 13.04 -0.71
C GLU A 38 -13.72 11.82 -1.58
N PRO A 39 -13.65 11.98 -2.91
CA PRO A 39 -13.55 10.84 -3.84
C PRO A 39 -12.23 10.06 -3.73
N PHE A 40 -11.29 10.51 -2.91
CA PHE A 40 -9.94 9.95 -2.79
C PHE A 40 -9.56 9.73 -1.31
N ALA A 41 -10.21 8.76 -0.67
CA ALA A 41 -9.80 8.35 0.68
C ALA A 41 -8.33 7.88 0.68
N LEU A 42 -7.55 8.39 1.61
CA LEU A 42 -6.12 8.10 1.74
C LEU A 42 -5.91 6.77 2.47
N VAL A 43 -4.79 6.11 2.19
CA VAL A 43 -4.37 4.89 2.86
C VAL A 43 -3.25 5.21 3.84
N LEU A 44 -3.46 4.92 5.13
CA LEU A 44 -2.42 4.97 6.14
C LEU A 44 -1.53 3.74 6.03
N LEU A 45 -0.26 3.93 5.69
CA LEU A 45 0.73 2.85 5.58
C LEU A 45 1.28 2.40 6.94
N GLY A 46 1.15 3.24 7.98
CA GLY A 46 1.51 2.89 9.35
C GLY A 46 3.02 2.68 9.58
N ARG A 47 3.38 2.17 10.77
CA ARG A 47 4.78 1.89 11.12
C ARG A 47 5.21 0.52 10.60
N CYS A 48 6.38 0.47 9.98
CA CYS A 48 7.05 -0.76 9.60
C CYS A 48 8.40 -0.89 10.33
N ASN A 49 8.91 -2.11 10.47
CA ASN A 49 10.26 -2.33 10.98
C ASN A 49 11.30 -2.08 9.88
N VAL A 50 12.56 -1.82 10.27
CA VAL A 50 13.65 -1.48 9.32
C VAL A 50 13.84 -2.56 8.25
N ARG A 51 13.81 -3.85 8.63
CA ARG A 51 13.94 -4.97 7.68
C ARG A 51 12.85 -4.95 6.61
N THR A 52 11.63 -4.65 7.02
CA THR A 52 10.48 -4.49 6.14
C THR A 52 10.64 -3.27 5.22
N ALA A 53 11.06 -2.13 5.76
CA ALA A 53 11.32 -0.92 4.98
C ALA A 53 12.39 -1.15 3.89
N THR A 54 13.50 -1.81 4.24
CA THR A 54 14.58 -2.14 3.30
C THR A 54 14.09 -3.06 2.17
N ARG A 55 13.30 -4.09 2.49
CA ARG A 55 12.73 -4.99 1.47
C ARG A 55 11.77 -4.27 0.53
N LEU A 56 10.92 -3.40 1.08
CA LEU A 56 9.99 -2.61 0.28
C LEU A 56 10.73 -1.65 -0.66
N ALA A 57 11.76 -0.95 -0.16
CA ALA A 57 12.60 -0.07 -0.98
C ALA A 57 13.24 -0.84 -2.16
N ALA A 58 13.85 -1.99 -1.90
CA ALA A 58 14.49 -2.80 -2.95
C ALA A 58 13.51 -3.25 -4.06
N VAL A 59 12.26 -3.60 -3.70
CA VAL A 59 11.23 -3.96 -4.69
C VAL A 59 10.83 -2.74 -5.53
N LEU A 60 10.62 -1.59 -4.89
CA LEU A 60 10.23 -0.36 -5.59
C LEU A 60 11.35 0.14 -6.51
N GLU A 61 12.59 0.07 -6.07
CA GLU A 61 13.78 0.41 -6.88
C GLU A 61 13.92 -0.54 -8.09
N GLY A 62 13.68 -1.85 -7.88
CA GLY A 62 13.69 -2.83 -8.98
C GLY A 62 12.59 -2.59 -10.01
N LEU A 63 11.40 -2.16 -9.58
CA LEU A 63 10.31 -1.77 -10.48
C LEU A 63 10.62 -0.46 -11.22
N ALA A 64 11.21 0.52 -10.55
CA ALA A 64 11.61 1.79 -11.17
C ALA A 64 12.72 1.59 -12.22
N ALA A 65 13.71 0.75 -11.92
CA ALA A 65 14.77 0.39 -12.85
C ALA A 65 14.30 -0.47 -14.03
N GLY A 66 13.19 -1.21 -13.85
CA GLY A 66 12.51 -1.95 -14.92
C GLY A 66 11.45 -1.14 -15.67
N GLY A 67 11.22 0.12 -15.30
CA GLY A 67 10.20 1.00 -15.89
C GLY A 67 10.69 1.85 -17.06
N ASP A 68 11.95 1.69 -17.49
CA ASP A 68 12.52 2.32 -18.69
C ASP A 68 12.37 1.42 -19.95
N GLU A 69 11.43 0.47 -19.95
CA GLU A 69 11.02 -0.24 -21.16
C GLU A 69 9.48 -0.25 -21.31
N THR A 70 8.98 0.78 -21.99
CA THR A 70 7.64 1.00 -22.61
C THR A 70 6.60 1.78 -21.80
#